data_AF-A0A2E5JKY1-F1
#
_entry.id   AF-A0A2E5JKY1-F1
#
_cell.length_a   1.000
_cell.length_b   1.000
_cell.length_c   1.000
_cell.angle_alpha   90.00
_cell.angle_beta   90.00
_cell.angle_gamma   90.00
#
_symmetry.space_group_name_H-M   'P 1'
#
loop_
_entity.id
_entity.type
_entity.pdbx_description
1 polymer ?
#
loop_
_entity_poly.entity_id
_entity_poly.type
_entity_poly.pdbx_seq_one_letter_code
_entity_poly.pdbx_strand_id
1 'polypeptide(L)'
;MLKYLPFLLLFSCMSKTEFTKDECETLSLESYRGSPKSAHQLKEYCSNYKLTYTKNHCQKAFELLILESRPEVIKQKFGERALECFDQRQKDKFLSSPN
;
A
#
# COMPACT_ATOMS: atom_id res chain seq x y z
N MET A 1 48.62 -22.78 -26.54
CA MET A 1 48.24 -21.35 -26.58
C MET A 1 46.79 -21.26 -26.14
N LEU A 2 46.54 -20.90 -24.89
CA LEU A 2 45.19 -20.84 -24.32
C LEU A 2 45.12 -19.62 -23.40
N LYS A 3 44.17 -18.74 -23.68
CA LYS A 3 43.48 -17.82 -22.75
C LYS A 3 43.25 -16.45 -23.40
N TYR A 4 42.08 -16.30 -23.99
CA TYR A 4 41.32 -15.06 -23.83
C TYR A 4 39.93 -15.50 -23.37
N LEU A 5 39.71 -15.42 -22.06
CA LEU A 5 38.40 -15.56 -21.44
C LEU A 5 37.82 -14.14 -21.40
N PRO A 6 36.84 -13.78 -22.25
CA PRO A 6 36.14 -12.52 -22.07
C PRO A 6 35.22 -12.73 -20.87
N PHE A 7 35.70 -12.31 -19.70
CA PHE A 7 34.90 -12.13 -18.51
C PHE A 7 34.01 -10.90 -18.75
N LEU A 8 33.00 -11.06 -19.61
CA LEU A 8 31.87 -10.16 -19.75
C LEU A 8 31.06 -10.32 -18.47
N LEU A 9 31.47 -9.56 -17.45
CA LEU A 9 30.68 -9.26 -16.28
C LEU A 9 29.38 -8.60 -16.74
N LEU A 10 28.36 -9.43 -16.90
CA LEU A 10 26.96 -9.04 -16.94
C LEU A 10 26.61 -8.45 -15.57
N PHE A 11 27.08 -7.24 -15.27
CA PHE A 11 26.41 -6.36 -14.34
C PHE A 11 25.10 -5.94 -15.01
N SER A 12 24.12 -6.84 -15.00
CA SER A 12 22.72 -6.44 -15.11
C SER A 12 22.46 -5.63 -13.85
N CYS A 13 22.61 -4.31 -13.99
CA CYS A 13 22.19 -3.34 -13.01
C CYS A 13 20.67 -3.47 -12.97
N MET A 14 20.19 -4.40 -12.13
CA MET A 14 18.79 -4.52 -11.77
C MET A 14 18.46 -3.21 -11.06
N SER A 15 18.05 -2.22 -11.83
CA SER A 15 17.64 -0.90 -11.36
C SER A 15 16.53 -1.16 -10.35
N LYS A 16 16.86 -1.14 -9.05
CA LYS A 16 15.88 -1.22 -7.99
C LYS A 16 14.90 -0.09 -8.30
N THR A 17 13.65 -0.44 -8.54
CA THR A 17 12.60 0.56 -8.67
C THR A 17 12.56 1.29 -7.33
N GLU A 18 13.09 2.50 -7.29
CA GLU A 18 13.05 3.33 -6.09
C GLU A 18 11.65 3.89 -5.98
N PHE A 19 10.90 3.38 -5.01
CA PHE A 19 9.60 3.92 -4.66
C PHE A 19 9.79 5.09 -3.70
N THR A 20 9.06 6.16 -3.94
CA THR A 20 8.86 7.25 -2.99
C THR A 20 8.03 6.77 -1.80
N LYS A 21 8.05 7.54 -0.71
CA LYS A 21 7.20 7.24 0.46
C LYS A 21 5.72 7.18 0.09
N ASP A 22 5.22 8.09 -0.74
CA ASP A 22 3.79 8.15 -1.08
C ASP A 22 3.34 6.97 -1.96
N GLU A 23 4.21 6.51 -2.87
CA GLU A 23 3.95 5.28 -3.61
C GLU A 23 3.94 4.06 -2.68
N CYS A 24 4.81 4.02 -1.68
CA CYS A 24 4.78 2.99 -0.65
C CYS A 24 3.51 3.02 0.22
N GLU A 25 2.97 4.21 0.52
CA GLU A 25 1.66 4.35 1.18
C GLU A 25 0.55 3.77 0.28
N THR A 26 0.61 4.05 -1.03
CA THR A 26 -0.33 3.49 -2.02
C THR A 26 -0.24 1.97 -2.11
N LEU A 27 0.97 1.42 -2.16
CA LEU A 27 1.19 -0.03 -2.13
C LEU A 27 0.66 -0.66 -0.83
N SER A 28 0.77 0.04 0.31
CA SER A 28 0.22 -0.42 1.58
C SER A 28 -1.31 -0.48 1.57
N LEU A 29 -1.96 0.55 1.03
CA LEU A 29 -3.42 0.60 0.85
C LEU A 29 -3.92 -0.51 -0.09
N GLU A 30 -3.25 -0.73 -1.21
CA GLU A 30 -3.57 -1.80 -2.16
C GLU A 30 -3.32 -3.20 -1.59
N SER A 31 -2.22 -3.37 -0.85
CA SER A 31 -1.90 -4.60 -0.13
C SER A 31 -2.98 -4.94 0.88
N TYR A 32 -3.47 -3.95 1.65
CA TYR A 32 -4.59 -4.15 2.58
C TYR A 32 -5.88 -4.59 1.86
N ARG A 33 -6.16 -4.01 0.69
CA ARG A 33 -7.28 -4.41 -0.18
C ARG A 33 -7.09 -5.78 -0.85
N GLY A 34 -5.95 -6.44 -0.63
CA GLY A 34 -5.70 -7.81 -1.05
C GLY A 34 -4.91 -7.95 -2.36
N SER A 35 -4.27 -6.88 -2.86
CA SER A 35 -3.39 -6.97 -4.05
C SER A 35 -2.10 -7.74 -3.74
N PRO A 36 -1.88 -8.95 -4.32
CA PRO A 36 -0.66 -9.72 -4.05
C PRO A 36 0.59 -9.05 -4.64
N LYS A 37 0.44 -8.40 -5.80
CA LYS A 37 1.53 -7.65 -6.46
C LYS A 37 1.99 -6.49 -5.57
N SER A 38 1.04 -5.69 -5.08
CA SER A 38 1.36 -4.54 -4.24
C SER A 38 1.94 -4.97 -2.90
N ALA A 39 1.44 -6.07 -2.32
CA ALA A 39 2.01 -6.66 -1.10
C ALA A 39 3.47 -7.12 -1.30
N HIS A 40 3.79 -7.72 -2.43
CA HIS A 40 5.16 -8.10 -2.77
C HIS A 40 6.06 -6.86 -2.92
N GLN A 41 5.64 -5.88 -3.72
CA GLN A 41 6.42 -4.65 -3.95
C GLN A 41 6.64 -3.85 -2.65
N LEU A 42 5.62 -3.77 -1.80
CA LEU A 42 5.71 -3.13 -0.49
C LEU A 42 6.82 -3.78 0.37
N LYS A 43 6.85 -5.12 0.41
CA LYS A 43 7.83 -5.86 1.19
C LYS A 43 9.25 -5.68 0.67
N GLU A 44 9.43 -5.69 -0.65
CA GLU A 44 10.74 -5.63 -1.28
C GLU A 44 11.36 -4.22 -1.29
N TYR A 45 10.54 -3.18 -1.46
CA TYR A 45 11.05 -1.85 -1.78
C TYR A 45 10.74 -0.76 -0.74
N CYS A 46 9.83 -1.00 0.20
CA CYS A 46 9.33 0.06 1.10
C CYS A 46 9.75 -0.09 2.56
N SER A 47 10.64 -1.04 2.89
CA SER A 47 11.07 -1.33 4.27
C SER A 47 11.73 -0.14 5.00
N ASN A 48 12.28 0.82 4.25
CA ASN A 48 12.94 2.00 4.81
C ASN A 48 11.96 3.12 5.23
N TYR A 49 10.69 3.02 4.87
CA TYR A 49 9.70 4.06 5.18
C TYR A 49 8.84 3.67 6.38
N LYS A 50 8.66 4.62 7.30
CA LYS A 50 7.59 4.54 8.30
C LYS A 50 6.27 4.94 7.65
N LEU A 51 5.45 3.95 7.35
CA LEU A 51 4.15 4.12 6.68
C LEU A 51 3.03 4.43 7.67
N THR A 52 2.06 5.20 7.20
CA THR A 52 0.88 5.65 7.93
C THR A 52 -0.24 4.65 7.73
N TYR A 53 -0.55 4.32 6.48
CA TYR A 53 -1.70 3.48 6.11
C TYR A 53 -1.36 1.99 6.16
N THR A 54 -0.82 1.56 7.30
CA THR A 54 -0.51 0.15 7.56
C THR A 54 -1.78 -0.70 7.66
N LYS A 55 -1.63 -2.03 7.58
CA LYS A 55 -2.73 -2.99 7.81
C LYS A 55 -3.51 -2.72 9.10
N ASN A 56 -2.82 -2.46 10.21
CA ASN A 56 -3.46 -2.17 11.50
C ASN A 56 -4.22 -0.84 11.48
N HIS A 57 -3.65 0.17 10.81
CA HIS A 57 -4.30 1.47 10.65
C HIS A 57 -5.60 1.35 9.85
N CYS A 58 -5.55 0.70 8.69
CA CYS A 58 -6.72 0.45 7.87
C CYS A 58 -7.77 -0.42 8.57
N GLN A 59 -7.34 -1.42 9.36
CA GLN A 59 -8.25 -2.25 10.14
C GLN A 59 -9.05 -1.44 11.17
N LYS A 60 -8.37 -0.57 11.93
CA LYS A 60 -9.05 0.32 12.90
C LYS A 60 -9.96 1.33 12.22
N ALA A 61 -9.57 1.84 11.06
CA ALA A 61 -10.42 2.70 10.25
C ALA A 61 -11.68 1.95 9.78
N PHE A 62 -11.54 0.69 9.37
CA PHE A 62 -12.67 -0.14 8.95
C PHE A 62 -13.63 -0.45 10.11
N GLU A 63 -13.10 -0.75 11.28
CA GLU A 63 -13.92 -0.96 12.49
C GLU A 63 -14.76 0.28 12.81
N LEU A 64 -14.16 1.48 12.74
CA LEU A 64 -14.92 2.71 12.96
C LEU A 64 -15.95 2.98 11.84
N LEU A 65 -15.60 2.65 10.60
CA LEU A 65 -16.51 2.77 9.47
C LEU A 65 -17.80 1.97 9.70
N ILE A 66 -17.68 0.73 10.19
CA ILE A 66 -18.83 -0.13 10.50
C ILE A 66 -19.69 0.47 11.61
N LEU A 67 -19.08 1.11 12.61
CA LEU A 67 -19.78 1.63 13.78
C LEU A 67 -20.51 2.95 13.51
N GLU A 68 -19.89 3.85 12.74
CA GLU A 68 -20.40 5.21 12.60
C GLU A 68 -20.87 5.56 11.20
N SER A 69 -20.38 4.88 10.15
CA SER A 69 -20.75 5.16 8.75
C SER A 69 -20.55 6.63 8.32
N ARG A 70 -19.61 7.37 8.94
CA ARG A 70 -19.34 8.79 8.67
C ARG A 70 -17.95 9.00 8.07
N PRO A 71 -17.81 9.20 6.74
CA PRO A 71 -16.52 9.34 6.08
C PRO A 71 -15.65 10.46 6.67
N GLU A 72 -16.26 11.57 7.10
CA GLU A 72 -15.59 12.76 7.63
C GLU A 72 -14.88 12.45 8.95
N VAL A 73 -15.53 11.67 9.83
CA VAL A 73 -14.93 11.23 11.10
C VAL A 73 -13.75 10.30 10.85
N ILE A 74 -13.88 9.41 9.86
CA ILE A 74 -12.80 8.51 9.45
C ILE A 74 -11.58 9.32 8.97
N LYS A 75 -11.79 10.30 8.08
CA LYS A 75 -10.71 11.17 7.59
C LYS A 75 -10.06 11.97 8.71
N GLN A 76 -10.85 12.57 9.59
CA GLN A 76 -10.34 13.36 10.70
C GLN A 76 -9.46 12.53 11.65
N LYS A 77 -9.83 11.27 11.90
CA LYS A 77 -9.14 10.41 12.88
C LYS A 77 -7.98 9.60 12.28
N PHE A 78 -8.10 9.17 11.02
CA PHE A 78 -7.17 8.24 10.38
C PHE A 78 -6.43 8.87 9.17
N GLY A 79 -6.67 10.14 8.86
CA GLY A 79 -6.05 10.87 7.75
C GLY A 79 -6.88 10.83 6.46
N GLU A 80 -6.59 11.77 5.57
CA GLU A 80 -7.38 12.01 4.34
C GLU A 80 -7.50 10.77 3.44
N ARG A 81 -6.44 9.97 3.32
CA ARG A 81 -6.44 8.77 2.47
C ARG A 81 -6.98 7.53 3.18
N ALA A 82 -7.48 7.63 4.42
CA ALA A 82 -8.00 6.47 5.14
C ALA A 82 -9.19 5.79 4.43
N LEU A 83 -9.97 6.54 3.65
CA LEU A 83 -11.04 5.97 2.84
C LEU A 83 -10.53 5.09 1.68
N GLU A 84 -9.26 5.23 1.28
CA GLU A 84 -8.63 4.37 0.28
C GLU A 84 -8.31 2.96 0.83
N CYS A 85 -8.35 2.78 2.16
CA CYS A 85 -8.26 1.45 2.77
C CYS A 85 -9.43 0.54 2.34
N PHE A 86 -10.57 1.12 1.96
CA PHE A 86 -11.79 0.37 1.69
C PHE A 86 -11.96 0.15 0.19
N ASP A 87 -12.33 -1.07 -0.18
CA ASP A 87 -12.76 -1.38 -1.54
C ASP A 87 -14.12 -0.75 -1.86
N GLN A 88 -14.51 -0.75 -3.13
CA GLN A 88 -15.77 -0.16 -3.55
C GLN A 88 -16.98 -0.86 -2.89
N ARG A 89 -16.94 -2.18 -2.70
CA ARG A 89 -18.03 -2.94 -2.08
C ARG A 89 -18.24 -2.54 -0.62
N GLN A 90 -17.16 -2.33 0.13
CA GLN A 90 -17.20 -1.86 1.51
C GLN A 90 -17.73 -0.43 1.58
N LYS A 91 -17.26 0.46 0.69
CA LYS A 91 -17.80 1.82 0.58
C LYS A 91 -19.28 1.79 0.27
N ASP A 92 -19.70 0.98 -0.71
CA ASP A 92 -21.09 0.89 -1.12
C ASP A 92 -21.98 0.44 0.05
N LYS A 93 -21.50 -0.52 0.85
CA LYS A 93 -22.23 -1.07 1.99
C LYS A 93 -22.36 -0.10 3.17
N PHE A 94 -21.32 0.67 3.46
CA PHE A 94 -21.23 1.43 4.72
C PHE A 94 -21.29 2.96 4.52
N LEU A 95 -21.14 3.47 3.30
CA LEU A 95 -21.13 4.91 3.01
C LEU A 95 -22.29 5.38 2.12
N SER A 96 -23.00 4.48 1.43
CA SER A 96 -24.09 4.86 0.51
C SER A 96 -25.48 4.94 1.15
N SER A 97 -25.62 4.50 2.40
CA SER A 97 -26.91 4.56 3.09
C SER A 97 -26.99 5.86 3.88
N PRO A 98 -27.84 6.82 3.50
CA PRO A 98 -28.14 7.95 4.36
C PRO A 98 -28.80 7.41 5.64
N ASN A 99 -28.21 7.72 6.79
CA ASN A 99 -28.92 7.72 8.06
C ASN A 99 -29.89 8.91 8.10
#